data_AF-K0Z262-F1
#
_entry.id   AF-K0Z262-F1
#
_cell.length_a   1.000
_cell.length_b   1.000
_cell.length_c   1.000
_cell.angle_alpha   90.00
_cell.angle_beta   90.00
_cell.angle_gamma   90.00
#
_symmetry.space_group_name_H-M   'P 1'
#
loop_
_entity.id
_entity.type
_entity.pdbx_description
1 polymer ?
#
loop_
_entity_poly.entity_id
_entity_poly.type
_entity_poly.pdbx_seq_one_letter_code
_entity_poly.pdbx_strand_id
1 'polypeptide(L)' 'MKNLKEDNIQKSLWHIKRHCENIEKNADDRRRKIDIFHLMESVEILKRVINDEKPYPNLDREEVF' A
#
# COMPACT_ATOMS: atom_id res chain seq x y z
N MET A 1 -15.83 -5.11 16.00
CA MET A 1 -14.95 -4.40 15.05
C MET A 1 -14.41 -5.43 14.08
N LYS A 2 -14.48 -5.21 12.76
CA LYS A 2 -13.74 -6.06 11.81
C LYS A 2 -12.28 -6.17 12.27
N ASN A 3 -11.63 -7.29 12.00
CA ASN A 3 -10.22 -7.46 12.31
C ASN A 3 -9.43 -6.35 11.58
N LEU A 4 -8.93 -5.36 12.32
CA LEU A 4 -8.26 -4.18 11.77
C LEU A 4 -7.03 -4.59 10.93
N LYS A 5 -6.35 -5.67 11.31
CA LYS A 5 -5.25 -6.25 10.53
C LYS A 5 -5.74 -6.74 9.17
N GLU A 6 -6.86 -7.46 9.12
CA GLU A 6 -7.46 -7.95 7.88
C GLU A 6 -7.88 -6.80 6.95
N ASP A 7 -8.51 -5.75 7.51
CA ASP A 7 -8.92 -4.56 6.75
C ASP A 7 -7.71 -3.85 6.12
N ASN A 8 -6.61 -3.72 6.86
CA ASN A 8 -5.38 -3.11 6.35
C ASN A 8 -4.67 -4.00 5.33
N ILE A 9 -4.72 -5.34 5.46
CA ILE A 9 -4.24 -6.26 4.41
C ILE A 9 -5.06 -6.07 3.14
N GLN A 10 -6.39 -6.04 3.22
CA GLN A 10 -7.27 -5.85 2.07
C GLN A 10 -7.02 -4.52 1.36
N LYS A 11 -6.88 -3.42 2.12
CA LYS A 11 -6.53 -2.10 1.58
C LYS A 11 -5.17 -2.13 0.88
N SER A 12 -4.14 -2.69 1.52
CA SER A 12 -2.79 -2.75 0.96
C SER A 12 -2.77 -3.54 -0.37
N LEU A 13 -3.45 -4.68 -0.42
CA LEU A 13 -3.59 -5.47 -1.65
C LEU A 13 -4.33 -4.70 -2.76
N TRP A 14 -5.38 -3.95 -2.41
CA TRP A 14 -6.08 -3.11 -3.37
C TRP A 14 -5.17 -2.03 -3.96
N HIS A 15 -4.38 -1.35 -3.13
CA HIS A 15 -3.39 -0.35 -3.58
C HIS A 15 -2.32 -0.96 -4.48
N ILE A 16 -1.73 -2.10 -4.09
CA ILE A 16 -0.75 -2.84 -4.91
C ILE A 16 -1.33 -3.15 -6.28
N LYS A 17 -2.52 -3.75 -6.34
CA LYS A 17 -3.18 -4.09 -7.61
C LYS A 17 -3.38 -2.84 -8.48
N ARG A 18 -3.89 -1.76 -7.90
CA ARG A 18 -4.12 -0.49 -8.60
C ARG A 18 -2.83 0.07 -9.21
N HIS A 19 -1.73 0.08 -8.46
CA HIS A 19 -0.45 0.59 -8.97
C HIS A 19 0.11 -0.31 -10.09
N CYS A 20 0.01 -1.64 -9.97
CA CYS A 20 0.35 -2.54 -11.06
C CYS A 20 -0.45 -2.25 -12.33
N GLU A 21 -1.78 -2.10 -12.22
CA GLU A 21 -2.62 -1.75 -13.37
C GLU A 21 -2.25 -0.41 -14.00
N ASN A 22 -1.91 0.60 -13.18
CA ASN A 22 -1.46 1.89 -13.69
C ASN A 22 -0.13 1.77 -14.45
N ILE A 23 0.82 1.00 -13.93
CA ILE A 23 2.14 0.77 -14.57
C ILE A 23 1.98 0.07 -15.92
N GLU A 24 1.07 -0.90 -16.00
CA GLU A 24 0.78 -1.65 -17.23
C GLU A 24 0.08 -0.78 -18.29
N LYS A 25 -0.88 0.05 -17.88
CA LYS A 25 -1.73 0.83 -18.81
C LYS A 25 -1.09 2.14 -19.29
N ASN A 26 -0.04 2.61 -18.62
CA ASN A 26 0.49 3.94 -18.85
C ASN A 26 1.80 3.88 -19.64
N ALA A 27 1.89 4.64 -20.73
CA ALA A 27 3.10 4.75 -21.56
C ALA A 27 4.02 5.92 -21.12
N ASP A 28 3.56 6.80 -20.22
CA ASP A 28 4.35 7.91 -19.70
C ASP A 28 5.31 7.41 -18.61
N ASP A 29 6.61 7.42 -18.92
CA ASP A 29 7.66 6.97 -18.00
C ASP A 29 7.69 7.75 -16.68
N ARG A 30 7.37 9.05 -16.67
CA ARG A 30 7.35 9.84 -15.43
C ARG A 30 6.21 9.37 -14.55
N ARG A 31 5.03 9.13 -15.12
CA ARG A 31 3.88 8.61 -14.37
C ARG A 31 4.14 7.19 -13.87
N ARG A 32 4.71 6.32 -14.71
CA ARG A 32 5.10 4.95 -14.30
C ARG A 32 6.09 4.96 -13.14
N LYS A 33 7.10 5.84 -13.15
CA LYS A 33 8.04 5.99 -12.02
C LYS A 33 7.34 6.37 -10.71
N ILE A 34 6.34 7.23 -10.77
CA ILE A 34 5.52 7.61 -9.61
C ILE A 34 4.71 6.40 -9.10
N ASP A 35 4.07 5.64 -9.99
CA ASP A 35 3.34 4.43 -9.58
C ASP A 35 4.27 3.34 -9.03
N ILE A 36 5.49 3.18 -9.58
CA ILE A 36 6.51 2.26 -9.03
C ILE A 36 6.89 2.68 -7.61
N PHE A 37 7.09 3.98 -7.37
CA PHE A 37 7.36 4.49 -6.02
C PHE A 37 6.22 4.12 -5.05
N HIS A 38 4.97 4.40 -5.40
CA HIS A 38 3.83 4.05 -4.54
C HIS A 38 3.60 2.54 -4.39
N LEU A 39 3.95 1.75 -5.41
CA LEU A 39 3.92 0.29 -5.33
C LEU A 39 4.90 -0.22 -4.28
N MET A 40 6.13 0.29 -4.26
CA MET A 40 7.14 -0.07 -3.25
C MET A 40 6.65 0.27 -1.83
N GLU A 41 6.09 1.47 -1.64
CA GLU A 41 5.52 1.87 -0.35
C GLU A 41 4.35 0.96 0.07
N SER A 42 3.45 0.63 -0.86
CA SER A 42 2.29 -0.26 -0.58
C SER A 42 2.72 -1.68 -0.19
N VAL A 43 3.81 -2.19 -0.77
CA VAL A 43 4.39 -3.50 -0.41
C VAL A 43 5.03 -3.45 0.98
N GLU A 44 5.76 -2.39 1.31
CA GLU A 44 6.35 -2.20 2.64
C GLU A 44 5.26 -2.08 3.72
N ILE A 45 4.18 -1.36 3.43
CA ILE A 45 2.99 -1.29 4.29
C ILE A 45 2.40 -2.69 4.52
N LEU A 46 2.16 -3.48 3.47
CA LEU A 46 1.63 -4.84 3.60
C LEU A 46 2.52 -5.70 4.49
N LYS A 47 3.85 -5.64 4.30
CA LYS A 47 4.83 -6.36 5.10
C LYS A 47 4.74 -5.98 6.59
N ARG A 48 4.62 -4.68 6.89
CA ARG A 48 4.43 -4.17 8.25
C ARG A 48 3.14 -4.69 8.89
N VAL A 49 2.01 -4.61 8.19
CA VAL A 49 0.72 -5.13 8.69
C VAL A 49 0.84 -6.62 9.02
N ILE A 50 1.45 -7.41 8.13
CA ILE A 50 1.61 -8.86 8.33
C ILE A 50 2.44 -9.15 9.58
N ASN A 51 3.49 -8.36 9.84
CA ASN A 51 4.38 -8.46 10.99
C ASN A 51 3.87 -7.78 12.28
N ASP A 52 2.62 -7.32 12.32
CA ASP A 52 2.05 -6.59 13.47
C ASP A 52 2.81 -5.29 13.82
N GLU A 53 3.50 -4.71 12.84
CA GLU A 53 4.12 -3.40 12.93
C GLU A 53 3.11 -2.30 12.55
N LYS A 54 3.44 -1.03 12.81
CA LYS A 54 2.70 0.14 12.31
C LYS A 54 3.06 0.40 10.84
N PRO A 55 2.16 0.19 9.86
CA PRO A 55 2.29 0.65 8.49
C PRO A 55 2.84 2.04 8.29
N TYR A 56 2.37 3.01 9.08
CA TYR A 56 2.80 4.39 8.95
C TYR A 56 3.48 4.86 10.24
N PRO A 57 4.78 4.56 10.44
CA PRO A 57 5.49 4.87 11.68
C PRO A 57 5.49 6.37 12.01
N ASN A 58 5.41 7.22 10.99
CA ASN A 58 5.44 8.68 11.12
C ASN A 58 4.05 9.34 11.14
N LEU A 59 2.96 8.57 10.99
CA LEU A 59 1.60 9.08 11.06
C LEU A 59 0.96 8.58 12.34
N ASP A 60 0.53 9.49 13.20
CA ASP A 60 -0.22 9.13 14.39
C ASP A 60 -1.70 9.02 14.06
N ARG A 61 -2.11 7.84 13.58
CA ARG A 61 -3.50 7.51 13.28
C ARG A 61 -3.80 6.14 13.87
N GLU A 62 -4.81 6.07 14.73
CA GLU A 62 -5.28 4.81 15.33
C GLU A 62 -6.19 4.01 14.39
N GLU A 63 -6.77 4.66 13.37
CA GLU A 63 -7.72 4.07 12.41
C GLU A 63 -7.05 3.37 11.21
N VAL A 64 -5.73 3.49 11.13
CA VAL A 64 -4.89 2.81 10.16
C VAL A 64 -3.86 2.11 11.05
N PHE A 65 -3.80 0.76 11.05
CA PHE A 65 -2.51 0.17 11.44
C PHE A 65 -1.50 0.80 10.49
#